data_AF-A0A6L5WHL3-F1
#
_entry.id   AF-A0A6L5WHL3-F1
#
_cell.length_a   1.000
_cell.length_b   1.000
_cell.length_c   1.000
_cell.angle_alpha   90.00
_cell.angle_beta   90.00
_cell.angle_gamma   90.00
#
_symmetry.space_group_name_H-M   'P 1'
#
loop_
_entity.id
_entity.type
_entity.pdbx_description
1 polymer ?
#
loop_
_entity_poly.entity_id
_entity_poly.type
_entity_poly.pdbx_seq_one_letter_code
_entity_poly.pdbx_strand_id
1 'polypeptide(L)'
;MKRNVFIAYILLIISFPIGGGLHRIYCGKIFSGLCQMALFWLGQITVLIWIGWAFLFVWVLWWLADIFLTSNIIDSVNFEQKIESEISQNNKIKNIEALYELYQKGAISKSEYEARKDIIMRS
;
A
#
# COMPACT_ATOMS: atom_id res chain seq x y z
N MET A 1 -2.65 -6.40 5.20
CA MET A 1 -2.11 -6.58 6.57
C MET A 1 -1.70 -5.21 7.09
N LYS A 2 -2.05 -4.85 8.34
CA LYS A 2 -1.64 -3.55 8.91
C LYS A 2 -0.12 -3.41 8.86
N ARG A 3 0.36 -2.32 8.27
CA ARG A 3 1.79 -2.02 8.17
C ARG A 3 2.31 -1.47 9.49
N ASN A 4 3.55 -1.83 9.81
CA ASN A 4 4.19 -1.44 11.05
C ASN A 4 5.05 -0.18 10.85
N VAL A 5 4.80 0.83 11.68
CA VAL A 5 5.52 2.11 11.68
C VAL A 5 7.01 1.91 11.93
N PHE A 6 7.39 1.02 12.86
CA PHE A 6 8.81 0.76 13.17
C PHE A 6 9.56 0.17 11.97
N ILE A 7 8.92 -0.74 11.23
CA ILE A 7 9.51 -1.33 10.03
C ILE A 7 9.77 -0.25 8.99
N ALA A 8 8.82 0.67 8.77
CA ALA A 8 9.02 1.77 7.83
C ALA A 8 10.20 2.68 8.20
N TYR A 9 10.38 3.02 9.48
CA TYR A 9 11.54 3.81 9.93
C TYR A 9 12.86 3.05 9.81
N ILE A 10 12.88 1.74 10.10
CA ILE A 10 14.07 0.91 9.86
C ILE A 10 14.41 0.93 8.36
N LEU A 11 13.42 0.77 7.50
CA LEU A 11 13.60 0.87 6.05
C LEU A 11 14.10 2.25 5.63
N LEU A 12 13.67 3.33 6.27
CA LEU A 12 14.08 4.71 5.94
C LEU A 12 15.59 4.88 6.13
N ILE A 13 16.13 4.38 7.24
CA ILE A 13 17.55 4.47 7.55
C ILE A 13 18.38 3.45 6.77
N ILE A 14 17.97 2.18 6.74
CA ILE A 14 18.75 1.11 6.10
C ILE A 14 18.80 1.24 4.58
N SER A 15 17.80 1.88 3.96
CA SER A 15 17.78 2.09 2.52
C SER A 15 18.54 3.34 2.06
N PHE A 16 19.09 4.13 2.98
CA PHE A 16 19.94 5.28 2.66
C PHE A 16 21.02 5.00 1.59
N PRO A 17 21.87 3.95 1.70
CA PRO A 17 22.94 3.68 0.72
C PRO A 17 22.43 3.32 -0.69
N ILE A 18 21.16 2.94 -0.84
CA ILE A 18 20.54 2.58 -2.13
C ILE A 18 19.56 3.65 -2.64
N GLY A 19 19.53 4.83 -2.00
CA GLY A 19 18.71 5.97 -2.41
C GLY A 19 17.42 6.19 -1.61
N GLY A 20 17.24 5.51 -0.47
CA GLY A 20 16.26 5.87 0.56
C GLY A 20 14.80 5.55 0.26
N GLY A 21 14.43 5.22 -0.98
CA GLY A 21 13.02 5.07 -1.40
C GLY A 21 12.29 3.82 -0.92
N LEU A 22 12.98 2.88 -0.26
CA LEU A 22 12.42 1.58 0.10
C LEU A 22 11.32 1.70 1.18
N HIS A 23 11.43 2.67 2.09
CA HIS A 23 10.39 2.94 3.09
C HIS A 23 9.08 3.42 2.46
N ARG A 24 9.13 4.25 1.40
CA ARG A 24 7.96 4.69 0.64
C ARG A 24 7.30 3.54 -0.11
N ILE A 25 8.10 2.66 -0.69
CA ILE A 25 7.64 1.44 -1.37
C ILE A 25 6.90 0.53 -0.38
N TYR A 26 7.47 0.30 0.81
CA TYR A 26 6.79 -0.41 1.89
C TYR A 26 5.48 0.27 2.28
N CYS A 27 5.48 1.60 2.32
CA CYS A 27 4.29 2.41 2.53
C CYS A 27 3.37 2.53 1.30
N GLY A 28 3.54 1.71 0.26
CA GLY A 28 2.62 1.62 -0.88
C GLY A 28 2.73 2.77 -1.88
N LYS A 29 3.68 3.68 -1.70
CA LYS A 29 3.94 4.81 -2.60
C LYS A 29 5.08 4.47 -3.57
N ILE A 30 4.86 3.44 -4.39
CA ILE A 30 5.86 2.85 -5.31
C ILE A 30 6.51 3.90 -6.19
N PHE A 31 5.70 4.68 -6.93
CA PHE A 31 6.19 5.67 -7.88
C PHE A 31 7.14 6.68 -7.22
N SER A 32 6.72 7.25 -6.08
CA SER A 32 7.54 8.23 -5.39
C SER A 32 8.81 7.65 -4.75
N GLY A 33 8.77 6.40 -4.28
CA GLY A 33 9.97 5.71 -3.79
C GLY A 33 10.97 5.45 -4.92
N LEU A 34 10.49 5.05 -6.10
CA LEU A 34 11.33 4.90 -7.29
C LEU A 34 11.92 6.25 -7.74
N CYS A 35 11.14 7.34 -7.72
CA CYS A 35 11.66 8.68 -8.03
C CYS A 35 12.76 9.10 -7.06
N GLN A 36 12.60 8.83 -5.76
CA GLN A 36 13.60 9.14 -4.74
C GLN A 36 14.91 8.35 -4.98
N MET A 37 14.81 7.06 -5.33
CA MET A 37 15.97 6.24 -5.70
C MET A 37 16.62 6.74 -7.00
N ALA A 38 15.82 7.06 -8.02
CA ALA A 38 16.33 7.58 -9.29
C ALA A 38 17.07 8.91 -9.11
N LEU A 39 16.54 9.82 -8.28
CA LEU A 39 17.17 11.10 -7.97
C LEU A 39 18.52 10.91 -7.28
N PHE A 40 18.62 9.95 -6.35
CA PHE A 40 19.88 9.59 -5.71
C PHE A 40 20.91 9.10 -6.72
N TRP A 41 20.56 8.08 -7.52
CA TRP A 41 21.49 7.50 -8.50
C TRP A 41 21.88 8.50 -9.59
N LEU A 42 20.94 9.33 -10.05
CA LEU A 42 21.22 10.40 -10.99
C LEU A 42 22.20 11.42 -10.39
N GLY A 43 21.99 11.79 -9.11
CA GLY A 43 22.90 12.65 -8.36
C GLY A 43 24.30 12.05 -8.22
N GLN A 44 24.40 10.76 -7.91
CA GLN A 44 25.69 10.05 -7.80
C GLN A 44 26.44 10.02 -9.15
N ILE A 45 25.75 9.68 -10.25
CA ILE A 45 26.36 9.60 -11.58
C ILE A 45 26.85 10.98 -12.06
N THR A 46 26.06 12.03 -11.79
CA THR A 46 26.36 13.39 -12.23
C THR A 46 27.24 14.17 -11.26
N VAL A 47 27.67 13.58 -10.13
CA VAL A 47 28.55 14.26 -9.16
C VAL A 47 29.91 14.60 -9.76
N LEU A 48 30.40 13.77 -10.71
CA LEU A 48 31.67 13.96 -11.40
C LEU A 48 31.74 15.27 -12.19
N ILE A 49 30.60 15.78 -12.67
CA ILE A 49 30.47 17.03 -13.41
C ILE A 49 29.93 18.17 -12.52
N TRP A 50 30.02 18.03 -11.19
CA TRP A 50 29.53 18.97 -10.16
C TRP A 50 28.01 19.22 -10.10
N ILE A 51 27.25 18.92 -11.16
CA ILE A 51 25.78 19.02 -11.17
C ILE A 51 25.14 18.12 -10.11
N GLY A 52 25.71 16.94 -9.85
CA GLY A 52 25.10 15.93 -8.98
C GLY A 52 24.87 16.39 -7.54
N TRP A 53 25.65 17.36 -7.06
CA TRP A 53 25.46 17.94 -5.72
C TRP A 53 24.08 18.59 -5.55
N ALA A 54 23.54 19.23 -6.60
CA ALA A 54 22.21 19.82 -6.54
C ALA A 54 21.12 18.74 -6.38
N PHE A 55 21.22 17.64 -7.14
CA PHE A 55 20.29 16.52 -7.02
C PHE A 55 20.38 15.83 -5.66
N LEU A 56 21.59 15.59 -5.15
CA LEU A 56 21.80 15.00 -3.84
C LEU A 56 21.31 15.90 -2.70
N PHE A 57 21.45 17.22 -2.84
CA PHE A 57 20.92 18.18 -1.87
C PHE A 57 19.39 18.11 -1.78
N VAL A 58 18.71 18.14 -2.94
CA VAL A 58 17.24 17.96 -3.00
C VAL A 58 16.85 16.59 -2.44
N TRP A 59 17.60 15.55 -2.75
CA TRP A 59 17.35 14.20 -2.23
C TRP A 59 17.49 14.11 -0.70
N VAL A 60 18.53 14.71 -0.10
CA VAL A 60 18.71 14.72 1.36
C VAL A 60 17.58 15.48 2.05
N LEU A 61 17.19 16.65 1.51
CA LEU A 61 16.05 17.41 2.06
C LEU A 61 14.77 16.60 2.01
N TRP A 62 14.52 15.90 0.91
CA TRP A 62 13.37 15.02 0.78
C TRP A 62 13.45 13.85 1.78
N TRP A 63 14.58 13.16 1.86
CA TRP A 63 14.77 12.05 2.81
C TRP A 63 14.61 12.50 4.27
N LEU A 64 15.06 13.71 4.64
CA LEU A 64 14.82 14.28 5.97
C LEU A 64 13.35 14.59 6.21
N ALA A 65 12.66 15.15 5.22
CA ALA A 65 11.22 15.40 5.31
C ALA A 65 10.45 14.07 5.54
N ASP A 66 10.88 12.99 4.90
CA ASP A 66 10.26 11.67 5.05
C ASP A 66 10.27 11.16 6.50
N ILE A 67 11.16 11.62 7.39
CA ILE A 67 11.13 11.30 8.83
C ILE A 67 9.78 11.71 9.44
N PHE A 68 9.25 12.86 9.04
CA PHE A 68 7.97 13.39 9.53
C PHE A 68 6.78 12.87 8.72
N LEU A 69 6.94 12.64 7.41
CA LEU A 69 5.87 12.17 6.54
C LEU A 69 5.54 10.69 6.73
N THR A 70 6.52 9.86 7.11
CA THR A 70 6.37 8.39 7.16
C THR A 70 5.22 7.94 8.07
N SER A 71 5.06 8.54 9.25
CA SER A 71 3.96 8.19 10.16
C SER A 71 2.59 8.41 9.51
N ASN A 72 2.40 9.59 8.90
CA ASN A 72 1.13 9.98 8.28
C ASN A 72 0.77 9.07 7.10
N ILE A 73 1.76 8.66 6.29
CA ILE A 73 1.53 7.76 5.15
C ILE A 73 1.09 6.37 5.63
N ILE A 74 1.64 5.89 6.75
CA ILE A 74 1.29 4.56 7.26
C ILE A 74 -0.12 4.56 7.82
N ASP A 75 -0.49 5.60 8.54
CA ASP A 75 -1.85 5.74 9.06
C ASP A 75 -2.87 5.84 7.93
N SER A 76 -2.58 6.62 6.88
CA SER A 76 -3.47 6.74 5.72
C SER A 76 -3.64 5.39 5.01
N VAL A 77 -2.56 4.64 4.78
CA VAL A 77 -2.67 3.37 4.06
C VAL A 77 -3.32 2.29 4.92
N ASN A 78 -3.04 2.25 6.22
CA ASN A 78 -3.72 1.33 7.12
C ASN A 78 -5.22 1.62 7.19
N PHE A 79 -5.60 2.90 7.15
CA PHE A 79 -6.99 3.32 7.08
C PHE A 79 -7.66 2.91 5.77
N GLU A 80 -7.04 3.21 4.61
CA GLU A 80 -7.53 2.80 3.29
C GLU A 80 -7.75 1.28 3.23
N GLN A 81 -6.77 0.49 3.70
CA GLN A 81 -6.88 -0.97 3.73
C GLN A 81 -8.00 -1.46 4.66
N LYS A 82 -8.25 -0.76 5.77
CA LYS A 82 -9.37 -1.08 6.67
C LYS A 82 -10.70 -0.85 5.95
N ILE A 83 -10.87 0.31 5.32
CA ILE A 83 -12.07 0.66 4.56
C ILE A 83 -12.31 -0.33 3.41
N GLU A 84 -11.27 -0.67 2.65
CA GLU A 84 -11.37 -1.65 1.56
C GLU A 84 -11.81 -3.03 2.08
N SER A 85 -11.27 -3.47 3.22
CA SER A 85 -11.68 -4.73 3.84
C SER A 85 -13.13 -4.71 4.32
N GLU A 86 -13.60 -3.60 4.90
CA GLU A 86 -14.98 -3.43 5.36
C GLU A 86 -15.96 -3.40 4.17
N ILE A 87 -15.63 -2.68 3.09
CA ILE A 87 -16.42 -2.63 1.85
C ILE A 87 -16.51 -4.03 1.24
N SER A 88 -15.39 -4.75 1.15
CA SER A 88 -15.35 -6.11 0.61
C SER A 88 -16.23 -7.07 1.41
N GLN A 89 -16.16 -7.03 2.74
CA GLN A 89 -17.03 -7.86 3.61
C GLN A 89 -18.51 -7.49 3.46
N ASN A 90 -18.84 -6.20 3.41
CA ASN A 90 -20.22 -5.75 3.22
C ASN A 90 -20.78 -6.22 1.86
N ASN A 91 -19.97 -6.17 0.80
CA ASN A 91 -20.37 -6.68 -0.51
C ASN A 91 -20.60 -8.21 -0.49
N LYS A 92 -19.78 -8.98 0.23
CA LYS A 92 -20.00 -10.42 0.42
C LYS A 92 -21.34 -10.70 1.12
N ILE A 93 -21.64 -9.98 2.20
CA ILE A 93 -22.91 -10.12 2.95
C ILE A 93 -24.11 -9.80 2.04
N LYS A 94 -24.08 -8.69 1.30
CA LYS A 94 -25.14 -8.32 0.36
C LYS A 94 -25.37 -9.39 -0.72
N ASN A 95 -24.30 -9.99 -1.24
CA ASN A 95 -24.41 -11.06 -2.22
C ASN A 95 -25.06 -12.33 -1.63
N ILE A 96 -24.76 -12.65 -0.37
CA ILE A 96 -25.37 -13.79 0.34
C ILE A 96 -26.85 -13.52 0.63
N GLU A 97 -27.20 -12.30 1.02
CA GLU A 97 -28.58 -11.87 1.24
C GLU A 97 -29.41 -11.98 -0.05
N ALA A 98 -28.87 -11.51 -1.17
CA ALA A 98 -29.49 -11.67 -2.48
C ALA A 98 -29.68 -13.15 -2.87
N LEU A 99 -28.71 -14.02 -2.58
CA LEU A 99 -28.86 -15.47 -2.79
C LEU A 99 -29.97 -16.07 -1.90
N TYR A 100 -30.07 -15.63 -0.65
CA TYR A 100 -31.11 -16.08 0.27
C TYR A 100 -32.51 -15.66 -0.21
N GLU A 101 -32.66 -14.45 -0.74
CA GLU A 101 -33.93 -14.01 -1.34
C GLU A 101 -34.34 -14.87 -2.53
N LEU A 102 -33.40 -15.22 -3.41
CA LEU A 102 -33.68 -16.09 -4.56
C LEU A 102 -34.13 -17.48 -4.11
N TYR A 103 -33.52 -18.01 -3.06
CA TYR A 103 -33.95 -19.27 -2.45
C TYR A 103 -35.36 -19.17 -1.89
N GLN A 104 -35.67 -18.11 -1.14
CA GLN A 104 -37.00 -17.88 -0.57
C GLN A 104 -38.09 -17.72 -1.64
N LYS A 105 -37.74 -17.10 -2.78
CA LYS A 105 -38.63 -16.97 -3.94
C LYS A 105 -38.78 -18.28 -4.73
N GLY A 106 -38.11 -19.36 -4.34
CA GLY A 106 -38.12 -20.65 -5.02
C GLY A 106 -37.37 -20.68 -6.35
N ALA A 107 -36.60 -19.63 -6.67
CA ALA A 107 -35.87 -19.53 -7.93
C ALA A 107 -34.62 -20.43 -7.98
N ILE A 108 -34.08 -20.80 -6.81
CA ILE A 108 -32.93 -21.70 -6.67
C ILE A 108 -33.19 -22.75 -5.59
N SER A 109 -32.55 -23.91 -5.71
CA SER A 109 -32.65 -25.00 -4.73
C SER A 109 -31.78 -24.75 -3.48
N LYS A 110 -32.10 -25.41 -2.35
CA LYS A 110 -31.35 -25.26 -1.09
C LYS A 110 -29.88 -25.70 -1.22
N SER A 111 -29.62 -26.80 -1.93
CA SER A 111 -28.26 -27.31 -2.16
C SER A 111 -27.43 -26.33 -3.00
N GLU A 112 -28.06 -25.69 -3.99
CA GLU A 112 -27.42 -24.68 -4.83
C GLU A 112 -27.12 -23.39 -4.07
N TYR A 113 -28.01 -22.96 -3.18
CA TYR A 113 -27.77 -21.85 -2.26
C TYR A 113 -26.55 -22.10 -1.37
N GLU A 114 -26.48 -23.23 -0.68
CA GLU A 114 -25.36 -23.55 0.22
C GLU A 114 -24.03 -23.65 -0.55
N ALA A 115 -24.03 -24.24 -1.76
CA ALA A 115 -22.84 -24.31 -2.60
C ALA A 115 -22.32 -22.92 -3.00
N ARG A 116 -23.21 -22.01 -3.44
CA ARG A 116 -22.83 -20.65 -3.85
C ARG A 116 -22.43 -19.78 -2.66
N LYS A 117 -23.08 -19.94 -1.52
CA LYS A 117 -22.72 -19.27 -0.26
C LYS A 117 -21.32 -19.66 0.20
N ASP A 118 -20.97 -20.95 0.17
CA ASP A 118 -19.64 -21.42 0.55
C ASP A 118 -18.55 -20.83 -0.35
N ILE A 119 -18.80 -20.75 -1.66
CA ILE A 119 -17.89 -20.11 -2.63
C ILE A 119 -17.66 -18.63 -2.26
N ILE A 120 -18.71 -17.87 -1.96
CA ILE A 120 -18.61 -16.43 -1.62
C ILE A 120 -17.89 -16.21 -0.28
N MET A 121 -18.09 -17.10 0.69
CA MET A 121 -17.42 -17.02 1.99
C MET A 121 -15.95 -17.41 1.94
N ARG A 122 -15.56 -18.28 1.00
CA ARG A 122 -14.18 -18.73 0.82
C ARG A 122 -13.36 -17.84 -0.13
N SER A 123 -13.98 -17.22 -1.12
CA SER A 123 -13.38 -16.14 -1.94
C SER A 123 -13.11 -14.92 -1.09
#